data_AF-A0AAW8YFD2-F1
#
_entry.id   AF-A0AAW8YFD2-F1
#
_cell.length_a   1.000
_cell.length_b   1.000
_cell.length_c   1.000
_cell.angle_alpha   90.00
_cell.angle_beta   90.00
_cell.angle_gamma   90.00
#
_symmetry.space_group_name_H-M   'P 1'
#
loop_
_entity.id
_entity.type
_entity.pdbx_description
1 polymer ?
#
loop_
_entity_poly.entity_id
_entity_poly.type
_entity_poly.pdbx_seq_one_letter_code
_entity_poly.pdbx_strand_id
1 'polypeptide(L)'
;MDFKEAFEMIKDYEWFYEINDVGVSLTLGGKGILALKFMPDGTIDFPTNVGFIPPECHRWDFDEQQQKILVYGVQGEVEQTLSLPVREGVTLVMDAYGKHEHFRVWDAIFKKSNLQVAPDPQSDHGSMILAYQYDNQTQLGQLVENLGLNVHCLDENPQTWQGIQEIFDYLIEHPYLKKVAIMFDLDFAANPFESFDSTNDNQLVFDDQQSFIRAPRDLMLEMLGKFLIDLNHEAFEHKLMDDDHYEQSLMPYLKENFGERLKQCDK
;
A
#
# COMPACT_ATOMS: atom_id res chain seq x y z
N MET A 1 18.22 0.54 -29.85
CA MET A 1 16.85 1.06 -29.64
C MET A 1 16.69 2.29 -30.50
N ASP A 2 15.52 2.51 -31.08
CA ASP A 2 15.18 3.75 -31.78
C ASP A 2 14.38 4.72 -30.89
N PHE A 3 14.17 5.96 -31.34
CA PHE A 3 13.40 6.96 -30.58
C PHE A 3 12.02 6.45 -30.14
N LYS A 4 11.34 5.67 -30.99
CA LYS A 4 9.98 5.20 -30.71
C LYS A 4 9.99 4.17 -29.58
N GLU A 5 10.92 3.23 -29.62
CA GLU A 5 11.12 2.26 -28.56
C GLU A 5 11.52 2.94 -27.24
N ALA A 6 12.37 3.97 -27.27
CA ALA A 6 12.73 4.74 -26.09
C ALA A 6 11.53 5.52 -25.52
N PHE A 7 10.71 6.12 -26.39
CA PHE A 7 9.47 6.79 -26.00
C PHE A 7 8.50 5.83 -25.30
N GLU A 8 8.33 4.61 -25.82
CA GLU A 8 7.48 3.58 -25.20
C GLU A 8 7.89 3.21 -23.78
N MET A 9 9.17 3.38 -23.42
CA MET A 9 9.66 3.12 -22.06
C MET A 9 9.34 4.24 -21.06
N ILE A 10 9.22 5.49 -21.54
CA ILE A 10 9.07 6.67 -20.67
C ILE A 10 7.66 7.26 -20.69
N LYS A 11 6.87 6.95 -21.72
CA LYS A 11 5.48 7.38 -21.85
C LYS A 11 4.61 6.77 -20.74
N ASP A 12 3.47 7.40 -20.48
CA ASP A 12 2.48 6.99 -19.48
C ASP A 12 2.91 7.13 -18.00
N TYR A 13 4.07 7.73 -17.73
CA TYR A 13 4.56 8.00 -16.37
C TYR A 13 4.66 9.49 -16.05
N GLU A 14 4.47 9.81 -14.77
CA GLU A 14 4.86 11.10 -14.18
C GLU A 14 6.21 10.94 -13.51
N TRP A 15 7.21 11.62 -14.06
CA TRP A 15 8.59 11.55 -13.59
C TRP A 15 8.85 12.65 -12.59
N PHE A 16 9.42 12.31 -11.44
CA PHE A 16 9.78 13.25 -10.40
C PHE A 16 11.27 13.50 -10.41
N TYR A 17 11.64 14.77 -10.38
CA TYR A 17 13.04 15.17 -10.34
C TYR A 17 13.55 15.25 -8.90
N GLU A 18 14.66 14.57 -8.63
CA GLU A 18 15.27 14.49 -7.32
C GLU A 18 16.75 14.87 -7.36
N ILE A 19 17.23 15.48 -6.27
CA ILE A 19 18.65 15.79 -6.05
C ILE A 19 19.04 15.19 -4.70
N ASN A 20 20.07 14.32 -4.68
CA ASN A 20 20.49 13.58 -3.49
C ASN A 20 19.36 12.76 -2.82
N ASP A 21 18.55 12.04 -3.62
CA ASP A 21 17.42 11.21 -3.16
C ASP A 21 16.33 12.00 -2.39
N VAL A 22 16.31 13.32 -2.57
CA VAL A 22 15.27 14.20 -2.04
C VAL A 22 14.57 14.84 -3.22
N GLY A 23 13.26 14.61 -3.33
CA GLY A 23 12.40 15.33 -4.26
C GLY A 23 12.66 16.83 -4.20
N VAL A 24 12.99 17.44 -5.34
CA VAL A 24 13.37 18.86 -5.37
C VAL A 24 12.18 19.69 -4.94
N SER A 25 12.30 20.26 -3.74
CA SER A 25 11.30 21.16 -3.17
C SER A 25 11.41 22.54 -3.81
N LEU A 26 10.59 22.81 -4.83
CA LEU A 26 10.44 24.18 -5.34
C LEU A 26 9.76 25.04 -4.26
N THR A 27 10.46 26.06 -3.78
CA THR A 27 9.92 26.96 -2.75
C THR A 27 9.10 28.07 -3.40
N LEU A 28 7.83 27.79 -3.67
CA LEU A 28 6.83 28.77 -4.12
C LEU A 28 5.83 29.05 -2.99
N GLY A 29 6.32 29.63 -1.89
CA GLY A 29 5.52 29.83 -0.67
C GLY A 29 5.29 28.58 0.19
N GLY A 30 5.90 27.44 -0.17
CA GLY A 30 5.89 26.16 0.56
C GLY A 30 6.82 25.14 -0.11
N LYS A 31 6.92 23.91 0.42
CA LYS A 31 7.68 22.82 -0.21
C LYS A 31 6.80 22.04 -1.21
N GLY A 32 7.24 21.85 -2.45
CA GLY A 32 6.47 21.13 -3.48
C GLY A 32 7.36 20.33 -4.44
N ILE A 33 6.86 19.20 -4.95
CA ILE A 33 7.61 18.27 -5.82
C ILE A 33 7.40 18.65 -7.29
N LEU A 34 8.47 18.63 -8.10
CA LEU A 34 8.40 18.83 -9.55
C LEU A 34 8.09 17.51 -10.27
N ALA A 35 6.99 17.47 -11.02
CA ALA A 35 6.60 16.36 -11.89
C ALA A 35 6.72 16.77 -13.36
N LEU A 36 7.12 15.84 -14.23
CA LEU A 36 7.30 16.05 -15.67
C LEU A 36 6.73 14.89 -16.50
N LYS A 37 6.29 15.17 -17.73
CA LYS A 37 5.83 14.20 -18.73
C LYS A 37 6.58 14.39 -20.04
N PHE A 38 7.13 13.31 -20.57
CA PHE A 38 7.81 13.31 -21.87
C PHE A 38 6.79 13.12 -22.99
N MET A 39 6.72 14.06 -23.93
CA MET A 39 5.72 14.06 -25.01
C MET A 39 6.30 13.50 -26.32
N PRO A 40 5.47 12.87 -27.18
CA PRO A 40 5.95 12.22 -28.40
C PRO A 40 6.55 13.18 -29.45
N ASP A 41 6.25 14.47 -29.35
CA ASP A 41 6.81 15.52 -30.22
C ASP A 41 8.15 16.07 -29.71
N GLY A 42 8.70 15.47 -28.65
CA GLY A 42 9.94 15.90 -28.01
C GLY A 42 9.74 17.01 -26.97
N THR A 43 8.53 17.51 -26.74
CA THR A 43 8.30 18.49 -25.67
C THR A 43 8.22 17.83 -24.30
N ILE A 44 8.40 18.63 -23.24
CA ILE A 44 8.19 18.20 -21.85
C ILE A 44 7.00 18.98 -21.30
N ASP A 45 6.00 18.27 -20.80
CA ASP A 45 4.80 18.82 -20.17
C ASP A 45 4.90 18.73 -18.64
N PHE A 46 4.22 19.65 -17.95
CA PHE A 46 4.22 19.74 -16.50
C PHE A 46 2.78 19.58 -16.01
N PRO A 47 2.41 18.46 -15.36
CA PRO A 47 1.04 18.15 -14.95
C PRO A 47 0.60 18.96 -13.71
N THR A 48 0.99 20.23 -13.61
CA THR A 48 0.63 21.12 -12.51
C THR A 48 0.07 22.42 -13.06
N ASN A 49 -0.90 23.01 -12.37
CA ASN A 49 -1.42 24.35 -12.70
C ASN A 49 -0.47 25.49 -12.27
N VAL A 50 0.77 25.16 -11.89
CA VAL A 50 1.77 26.13 -11.50
C VAL A 50 2.35 26.73 -12.77
N GLY A 51 2.23 28.04 -12.94
CA GLY A 51 2.76 28.76 -14.12
C GLY A 51 4.29 28.86 -14.18
N PHE A 52 5.01 27.96 -13.52
CA PHE A 52 6.48 27.91 -13.50
C PHE A 52 6.95 26.67 -14.25
N ILE A 53 7.68 26.90 -15.34
CA ILE A 53 8.35 25.87 -16.15
C ILE A 53 9.85 26.04 -15.92
N PRO A 54 10.56 25.04 -15.36
CA PRO A 54 12.00 25.08 -15.21
C PRO A 54 12.69 25.29 -16.56
N PRO A 55 13.54 26.33 -16.72
CA PRO A 55 14.22 26.61 -17.99
C PRO A 55 15.18 25.50 -18.44
N GLU A 56 15.63 24.64 -17.52
CA GLU A 56 16.52 23.52 -17.76
C GLU A 56 15.85 22.28 -18.38
N CYS A 57 14.50 22.23 -18.40
CA CYS A 57 13.74 21.05 -18.85
C CYS A 57 12.65 21.46 -19.84
N HIS A 58 13.03 21.83 -21.07
CA HIS A 58 12.09 22.33 -22.08
C HIS A 58 11.79 21.29 -23.17
N ARG A 59 12.79 20.53 -23.59
CA ARG A 59 12.66 19.56 -24.70
C ARG A 59 13.47 18.32 -24.38
N TRP A 60 13.09 17.18 -24.94
CA TRP A 60 13.87 15.96 -24.90
C TRP A 60 14.08 15.38 -26.30
N ASP A 61 15.11 14.55 -26.42
CA ASP A 61 15.38 13.72 -27.59
C ASP A 61 16.12 12.45 -27.16
N PHE A 62 16.29 11.50 -28.08
CA PHE A 62 17.00 10.26 -27.85
C PHE A 62 18.21 10.13 -28.77
N ASP A 63 19.42 10.07 -28.19
CA ASP A 63 20.64 9.75 -28.93
C ASP A 63 20.70 8.24 -29.15
N GLU A 64 20.29 7.80 -30.34
CA GLU A 64 20.30 6.39 -30.73
C GLU A 64 21.71 5.78 -30.78
N GLN A 65 22.75 6.56 -31.02
CA GLN A 65 24.12 6.03 -31.07
C GLN A 65 24.65 5.75 -29.67
N GLN A 66 24.38 6.65 -28.73
CA GLN A 66 24.84 6.53 -27.36
C GLN A 66 23.86 5.79 -26.44
N GLN A 67 22.62 5.59 -26.90
CA GLN A 67 21.50 5.05 -26.11
C GLN A 67 21.26 5.89 -24.85
N LYS A 68 21.12 7.20 -25.02
CA LYS A 68 20.92 8.16 -23.92
C LYS A 68 19.77 9.11 -24.22
N ILE A 69 19.07 9.52 -23.18
CA ILE A 69 18.03 10.54 -23.28
C ILE A 69 18.70 11.90 -23.08
N LEU A 70 18.45 12.84 -23.98
CA LEU A 70 18.99 14.20 -23.92
C LEU A 70 17.87 15.13 -23.49
N VAL A 71 18.12 15.95 -22.47
CA VAL A 71 17.19 17.01 -22.02
C VAL A 71 17.82 18.36 -22.33
N TYR A 72 17.04 19.19 -23.01
CA TYR A 72 17.46 20.48 -23.51
C TYR A 72 16.81 21.61 -22.72
N GLY A 73 17.61 22.65 -22.48
CA GLY A 73 17.15 23.92 -21.95
C GLY A 73 16.45 24.79 -22.99
N VAL A 74 15.94 25.95 -22.57
CA VAL A 74 15.22 26.92 -23.43
C VAL A 74 16.08 27.39 -24.61
N GLN A 75 17.42 27.46 -24.46
CA GLN A 75 18.32 27.97 -25.49
C GLN A 75 18.81 26.86 -26.45
N GLY A 76 18.42 25.60 -26.23
CA GLY A 76 18.68 24.47 -27.13
C GLY A 76 20.00 23.73 -26.86
N GLU A 77 20.72 24.10 -25.80
CA GLU A 77 21.81 23.32 -25.20
C GLU A 77 21.28 22.07 -24.49
N VAL A 78 22.13 21.05 -24.42
CA VAL A 78 21.88 19.85 -23.60
C VAL A 78 22.24 20.18 -22.16
N GLU A 79 21.24 20.33 -21.31
CA GLU A 79 21.39 20.61 -19.87
C GLU A 79 21.59 19.33 -19.06
N GLN A 80 20.97 18.24 -19.52
CA GLN A 80 21.07 16.93 -18.87
C GLN A 80 21.16 15.80 -19.89
N THR A 81 21.88 14.76 -19.52
CA THR A 81 21.95 13.50 -20.25
C THR A 81 21.57 12.41 -19.28
N LEU A 82 20.54 11.63 -19.60
CA LEU A 82 19.97 10.62 -18.72
C LEU A 82 20.25 9.21 -19.23
N SER A 83 20.34 8.26 -18.30
CA SER A 83 20.34 6.83 -18.61
C SER A 83 18.99 6.38 -19.14
N LEU A 84 18.97 5.19 -19.77
CA LEU A 84 17.71 4.52 -20.05
C LEU A 84 17.00 4.16 -18.74
N PRO A 85 15.65 4.14 -18.72
CA PRO A 85 14.90 3.70 -17.55
C PRO A 85 15.33 2.31 -17.06
N VAL A 86 15.73 2.22 -15.80
CA VAL A 86 16.02 0.96 -15.11
C VAL A 86 15.03 0.77 -13.97
N ARG A 87 14.56 -0.46 -13.79
CA ARG A 87 13.62 -0.80 -12.71
C ARG A 87 14.40 -1.13 -11.43
N GLU A 88 14.11 -0.40 -10.36
CA GLU A 88 14.65 -0.59 -9.02
C GLU A 88 13.48 -0.87 -8.05
N GLY A 89 13.19 -2.16 -7.82
CA GLY A 89 12.03 -2.56 -7.02
C GLY A 89 10.70 -2.12 -7.65
N VAL A 90 9.92 -1.32 -6.92
CA VAL A 90 8.65 -0.72 -7.38
C VAL A 90 8.83 0.60 -8.14
N THR A 91 10.06 1.09 -8.26
CA THR A 91 10.35 2.38 -8.91
C THR A 91 11.02 2.19 -10.26
N LEU A 92 10.79 3.15 -11.16
CA LEU A 92 11.53 3.29 -12.41
C LEU A 92 12.45 4.51 -12.28
N VAL A 93 13.72 4.37 -12.65
CA VAL A 93 14.76 5.37 -12.39
C VAL A 93 15.50 5.69 -13.68
N MET A 94 15.76 6.98 -13.92
CA MET A 94 16.72 7.48 -14.90
C MET A 94 17.74 8.35 -14.18
N ASP A 95 19.01 8.00 -14.29
CA ASP A 95 20.12 8.73 -13.66
C ASP A 95 20.66 9.80 -14.59
N ALA A 96 20.92 10.99 -14.06
CA ALA A 96 21.65 12.02 -14.78
C ALA A 96 23.15 11.71 -14.76
N TYR A 97 23.74 11.54 -15.94
CA TYR A 97 25.17 11.25 -16.06
C TYR A 97 26.03 12.37 -15.46
N GLY A 98 26.91 11.99 -14.52
CA GLY A 98 27.88 12.90 -13.90
C GLY A 98 27.29 13.85 -12.85
N LYS A 99 26.04 13.65 -12.45
CA LYS A 99 25.35 14.43 -11.41
C LYS A 99 24.73 13.49 -10.36
N HIS A 100 24.45 13.99 -9.17
CA HIS A 100 23.70 13.25 -8.12
C HIS A 100 22.21 13.58 -8.23
N GLU A 101 21.69 13.46 -9.44
CA GLU A 101 20.34 13.87 -9.83
C GLU A 101 19.72 12.70 -10.58
N HIS A 102 18.44 12.43 -10.32
CA HIS A 102 17.73 11.34 -10.99
C HIS A 102 16.25 11.68 -11.13
N PHE A 103 15.63 11.02 -12.12
CA PHE A 103 14.20 11.04 -12.32
C PHE A 103 13.63 9.71 -11.82
N ARG A 104 12.68 9.77 -10.89
CA ARG A 104 12.01 8.60 -10.33
C ARG A 104 10.52 8.61 -10.64
N VAL A 105 9.97 7.41 -10.81
CA VAL A 105 8.53 7.17 -10.84
C VAL A 105 8.16 6.31 -9.64
N TRP A 106 7.22 6.79 -8.83
CA TRP A 106 6.53 5.99 -7.80
C TRP A 106 5.20 5.49 -8.35
N ASP A 107 5.27 4.43 -9.17
CA ASP A 107 4.13 3.84 -9.89
C ASP A 107 3.00 3.44 -8.92
N ALA A 108 3.35 3.00 -7.71
CA ALA A 108 2.41 2.59 -6.66
C ALA A 108 1.65 3.76 -6.00
N ILE A 109 2.24 4.95 -5.93
CA ILE A 109 1.65 6.12 -5.28
C ILE A 109 0.70 6.84 -6.26
N PHE A 110 1.11 6.97 -7.53
CA PHE A 110 0.37 7.82 -8.49
C PHE A 110 -0.69 7.09 -9.32
N LYS A 111 -0.58 5.77 -9.57
CA LYS A 111 -1.74 5.00 -10.08
C LYS A 111 -2.94 5.11 -9.15
N LYS A 112 -2.72 5.33 -7.85
CA LYS A 112 -3.78 5.56 -6.87
C LYS A 112 -4.26 7.01 -6.79
N SER A 113 -3.42 8.00 -7.11
CA SER A 113 -3.76 9.44 -6.97
C SER A 113 -4.28 10.11 -8.25
N ASN A 114 -3.92 9.63 -9.44
CA ASN A 114 -4.40 10.16 -10.73
C ASN A 114 -5.69 9.51 -11.24
N LEU A 115 -6.23 8.53 -10.50
CA LEU A 115 -7.60 8.10 -10.68
C LEU A 115 -8.51 9.24 -10.20
N GLN A 116 -9.03 9.99 -11.17
CA GLN A 116 -10.22 10.80 -10.98
C GLN A 116 -11.24 9.92 -10.25
N VAL A 117 -11.66 10.31 -9.05
CA VAL A 117 -12.54 9.53 -8.17
C VAL A 117 -13.95 9.43 -8.78
N ALA A 118 -14.09 8.68 -9.86
CA ALA A 118 -15.10 7.65 -9.95
C ALA A 118 -14.45 6.39 -9.35
N PRO A 119 -15.18 5.56 -8.60
CA PRO A 119 -14.61 4.36 -7.99
C PRO A 119 -14.16 3.41 -9.11
N ASP A 120 -12.89 3.48 -9.52
CA ASP A 120 -12.35 2.61 -10.55
C ASP A 120 -11.81 1.33 -9.92
N PRO A 121 -12.19 0.15 -10.43
CA PRO A 121 -12.00 -1.10 -9.77
C PRO A 121 -10.71 -1.77 -10.27
N GLN A 122 -9.59 -1.64 -9.54
CA GLN A 122 -8.50 -2.65 -9.55
C GLN A 122 -7.37 -2.42 -8.53
N SER A 123 -7.70 -2.42 -7.24
CA SER A 123 -6.76 -2.77 -6.16
C SER A 123 -7.36 -3.88 -5.31
N ASP A 124 -6.76 -5.06 -5.35
CA ASP A 124 -7.07 -6.29 -4.58
C ASP A 124 -8.47 -6.33 -3.93
N HIS A 125 -9.53 -6.35 -4.77
CA HIS A 125 -10.90 -6.09 -4.37
C HIS A 125 -11.38 -7.02 -3.25
N GLY A 126 -11.28 -6.50 -2.04
CA GLY A 126 -11.82 -7.09 -0.83
C GLY A 126 -10.79 -7.45 0.24
N SER A 127 -9.50 -7.15 0.07
CA SER A 127 -8.50 -7.34 1.13
C SER A 127 -8.46 -6.15 2.09
N MET A 128 -8.52 -6.43 3.40
CA MET A 128 -8.44 -5.42 4.45
C MET A 128 -7.63 -5.90 5.65
N ILE A 129 -6.68 -5.08 6.08
CA ILE A 129 -5.95 -5.24 7.34
C ILE A 129 -6.65 -4.38 8.41
N LEU A 130 -6.91 -4.96 9.58
CA LEU A 130 -7.47 -4.29 10.74
C LEU A 130 -6.40 -4.26 11.83
N ALA A 131 -5.99 -3.06 12.25
CA ALA A 131 -4.87 -2.89 13.19
C ALA A 131 -5.14 -1.75 14.18
N TYR A 132 -4.91 -2.01 15.47
CA TYR A 132 -4.98 -0.99 16.51
C TYR A 132 -3.67 -0.20 16.60
N GLN A 133 -3.75 1.11 16.85
CA GLN A 133 -2.59 2.02 16.93
C GLN A 133 -1.68 1.98 15.68
N TYR A 134 -2.27 1.81 14.51
CA TYR A 134 -1.53 1.79 13.26
C TYR A 134 -0.75 3.10 13.03
N ASP A 135 0.55 2.97 12.76
CA ASP A 135 1.45 4.08 12.38
C ASP A 135 2.28 3.66 11.17
N ASN A 136 2.41 4.57 10.19
CA ASN A 136 3.20 4.38 8.97
C ASN A 136 4.71 4.18 9.25
N GLN A 137 5.20 4.57 10.44
CA GLN A 137 6.60 4.34 10.83
C GLN A 137 6.88 2.90 11.30
N THR A 138 5.85 2.09 11.55
CA THR A 138 6.00 0.68 11.97
C THR A 138 6.38 -0.22 10.79
N GLN A 139 6.82 -1.46 11.07
CA GLN A 139 7.10 -2.43 10.01
C GLN A 139 5.85 -2.76 9.20
N LEU A 140 4.69 -2.88 9.87
CA LEU A 140 3.40 -3.01 9.21
C LEU A 140 3.08 -1.80 8.32
N GLY A 141 3.37 -0.58 8.79
CA GLY A 141 3.20 0.65 8.02
C GLY A 141 4.01 0.65 6.72
N GLN A 142 5.30 0.32 6.82
CA GLN A 142 6.19 0.17 5.66
C GLN A 142 5.70 -0.93 4.71
N LEU A 143 5.25 -2.07 5.24
CA LEU A 143 4.69 -3.17 4.44
C LEU A 143 3.44 -2.73 3.67
N VAL A 144 2.50 -2.05 4.34
CA VAL A 144 1.25 -1.54 3.76
C VAL A 144 1.57 -0.57 2.62
N GLU A 145 2.53 0.34 2.83
CA GLU A 145 2.98 1.30 1.82
C GLU A 145 3.62 0.58 0.62
N ASN A 146 4.59 -0.31 0.87
CA ASN A 146 5.35 -1.02 -0.15
C ASN A 146 4.49 -1.94 -1.04
N LEU A 147 3.49 -2.59 -0.46
CA LEU A 147 2.61 -3.55 -1.15
C LEU A 147 1.28 -2.94 -1.59
N GLY A 148 1.01 -1.69 -1.21
CA GLY A 148 -0.23 -0.99 -1.54
C GLY A 148 -1.48 -1.64 -0.93
N LEU A 149 -1.35 -2.24 0.26
CA LEU A 149 -2.45 -2.91 0.96
C LEU A 149 -3.44 -1.90 1.56
N ASN A 150 -4.66 -2.36 1.87
CA ASN A 150 -5.63 -1.54 2.59
C ASN A 150 -5.53 -1.82 4.09
N VAL A 151 -5.53 -0.77 4.89
CA VAL A 151 -5.56 -0.83 6.34
C VAL A 151 -6.67 0.05 6.88
N HIS A 152 -7.37 -0.45 7.89
CA HIS A 152 -8.26 0.31 8.74
C HIS A 152 -7.69 0.32 10.15
N CYS A 153 -7.47 1.52 10.69
CA CYS A 153 -7.02 1.70 12.06
C CYS A 153 -8.21 1.52 12.99
N LEU A 154 -8.09 0.58 13.91
CA LEU A 154 -9.09 0.35 14.95
C LEU A 154 -8.95 1.40 16.06
N ASP A 155 -10.08 1.82 16.61
CA ASP A 155 -10.15 2.68 17.78
C ASP A 155 -9.90 1.89 19.08
N GLU A 156 -10.23 0.60 19.09
CA GLU A 156 -10.11 -0.28 20.24
C GLU A 156 -9.13 -1.44 19.99
N ASN A 157 -8.54 -1.96 21.07
CA ASN A 157 -7.59 -3.07 20.96
C ASN A 157 -8.33 -4.36 20.52
N PRO A 158 -7.91 -5.04 19.44
CA PRO A 158 -8.58 -6.22 18.89
C PRO A 158 -8.54 -7.45 19.80
N GLN A 159 -7.85 -7.40 20.93
CA GLN A 159 -7.87 -8.43 21.97
C GLN A 159 -8.94 -8.18 23.04
N THR A 160 -9.64 -7.04 23.02
CA THR A 160 -10.71 -6.71 23.97
C THR A 160 -12.08 -6.95 23.36
N TRP A 161 -13.11 -7.05 24.21
CA TRP A 161 -14.51 -7.11 23.78
C TRP A 161 -14.86 -6.00 22.79
N GLN A 162 -14.46 -4.76 23.11
CA GLN A 162 -14.81 -3.58 22.31
C GLN A 162 -14.12 -3.61 20.95
N GLY A 163 -12.85 -4.03 20.87
CA GLY A 163 -12.16 -4.19 19.58
C GLY A 163 -12.72 -5.33 18.73
N ILE A 164 -13.10 -6.45 19.34
CA ILE A 164 -13.76 -7.55 18.63
C ILE A 164 -15.12 -7.10 18.06
N GLN A 165 -15.89 -6.35 18.85
CA GLN A 165 -17.17 -5.80 18.42
C GLN A 165 -17.00 -4.79 17.28
N GLU A 166 -16.03 -3.88 17.40
CA GLU A 166 -15.68 -2.91 16.36
C GLU A 166 -15.33 -3.61 15.04
N ILE A 167 -14.46 -4.64 15.10
CA ILE A 167 -14.11 -5.43 13.93
C ILE A 167 -15.34 -6.10 13.31
N PHE A 168 -16.21 -6.69 14.13
CA PHE A 168 -17.41 -7.36 13.65
C PHE A 168 -18.36 -6.40 12.94
N ASP A 169 -18.63 -5.23 13.55
CA ASP A 169 -19.49 -4.18 12.98
C ASP A 169 -18.89 -3.64 11.68
N TYR A 170 -17.58 -3.38 11.66
CA TYR A 170 -16.87 -2.97 10.46
C TYR A 170 -17.07 -3.98 9.31
N LEU A 171 -16.94 -5.29 9.57
CA LEU A 171 -17.11 -6.31 8.54
C LEU A 171 -18.56 -6.40 8.03
N ILE A 172 -19.57 -6.13 8.88
CA ILE A 172 -20.97 -6.05 8.46
C ILE A 172 -21.17 -4.89 7.48
N GLU A 173 -20.64 -3.71 7.79
CA GLU A 173 -20.78 -2.50 6.98
C GLU A 173 -20.04 -2.58 5.63
N HIS A 174 -19.06 -3.48 5.53
CA HIS A 174 -18.22 -3.64 4.34
C HIS A 174 -18.40 -5.04 3.68
N PRO A 175 -19.57 -5.33 3.06
CA PRO A 175 -19.88 -6.63 2.48
C PRO A 175 -19.07 -6.99 1.24
N TYR A 176 -18.38 -6.02 0.64
CA TYR A 176 -17.51 -6.24 -0.52
C TYR A 176 -16.15 -6.83 -0.15
N LEU A 177 -15.81 -6.91 1.15
CA LEU A 177 -14.57 -7.54 1.61
C LEU A 177 -14.59 -9.05 1.37
N LYS A 178 -13.43 -9.59 0.98
CA LYS A 178 -13.19 -11.01 0.68
C LYS A 178 -12.14 -11.60 1.60
N LYS A 179 -11.09 -10.84 1.91
CA LYS A 179 -9.94 -11.27 2.72
C LYS A 179 -9.77 -10.29 3.86
N VAL A 180 -9.66 -10.80 5.08
CA VAL A 180 -9.50 -9.98 6.27
C VAL A 180 -8.29 -10.50 7.04
N ALA A 181 -7.45 -9.58 7.49
CA ALA A 181 -6.41 -9.86 8.47
C ALA A 181 -6.61 -8.93 9.68
N ILE A 182 -6.59 -9.50 10.89
CA ILE A 182 -6.57 -8.79 12.16
C ILE A 182 -5.15 -8.87 12.68
N MET A 183 -4.54 -7.72 12.93
CA MET A 183 -3.15 -7.60 13.41
C MET A 183 -3.14 -7.38 14.92
N PHE A 184 -2.32 -8.17 15.62
CA PHE A 184 -2.05 -8.02 17.04
C PHE A 184 -0.65 -7.44 17.31
N ASP A 185 0.22 -7.47 16.31
CA ASP A 185 1.60 -6.99 16.36
C ASP A 185 1.91 -6.11 15.14
N LEU A 186 2.36 -4.88 15.40
CA LEU A 186 2.69 -3.90 14.37
C LEU A 186 4.13 -4.04 13.85
N ASP A 187 4.97 -4.83 14.51
CA ASP A 187 6.32 -5.19 14.05
C ASP A 187 6.31 -6.37 13.06
N PHE A 188 5.14 -6.73 12.54
CA PHE A 188 4.98 -7.76 11.52
C PHE A 188 5.45 -7.29 10.14
N ALA A 189 6.35 -8.04 9.52
CA ALA A 189 7.04 -7.66 8.28
C ALA A 189 6.68 -8.49 7.03
N ALA A 190 5.82 -9.51 7.15
CA ALA A 190 5.44 -10.37 6.04
C ALA A 190 4.06 -9.97 5.48
N ASN A 191 3.75 -10.28 4.22
CA ASN A 191 2.41 -10.00 3.69
C ASN A 191 1.41 -11.01 4.27
N PRO A 192 0.42 -10.59 5.08
CA PRO A 192 -0.54 -11.54 5.65
C PRO A 192 -1.36 -12.22 4.55
N PHE A 193 -1.53 -11.61 3.38
CA PHE A 193 -2.30 -12.18 2.28
C PHE A 193 -1.47 -12.96 1.27
N GLU A 194 -0.18 -13.21 1.56
CA GLU A 194 0.66 -14.00 0.68
C GLU A 194 0.07 -15.41 0.49
N SER A 195 -0.01 -15.83 -0.78
CA SER A 195 -0.60 -17.11 -1.19
C SER A 195 -2.04 -17.33 -0.69
N PHE A 196 -2.79 -16.26 -0.37
CA PHE A 196 -4.17 -16.38 0.10
C PHE A 196 -5.17 -16.39 -1.05
N ASP A 197 -5.78 -17.54 -1.30
CA ASP A 197 -6.90 -17.67 -2.24
C ASP A 197 -8.22 -17.80 -1.48
N SER A 198 -8.94 -16.69 -1.32
CA SER A 198 -10.22 -16.66 -0.59
C SER A 198 -11.31 -17.54 -1.19
N THR A 199 -11.15 -18.04 -2.42
CA THR A 199 -12.12 -18.97 -3.03
C THR A 199 -11.89 -20.42 -2.62
N ASN A 200 -10.66 -20.76 -2.22
CA ASN A 200 -10.24 -22.13 -1.91
C ASN A 200 -9.77 -22.30 -0.45
N ASP A 201 -9.31 -21.23 0.20
CA ASP A 201 -8.84 -21.21 1.57
C ASP A 201 -9.98 -20.90 2.53
N ASN A 202 -10.72 -21.93 2.96
CA ASN A 202 -11.74 -21.80 4.01
C ASN A 202 -11.16 -22.05 5.42
N GLN A 203 -10.02 -21.42 5.72
CA GLN A 203 -9.28 -21.63 6.96
C GLN A 203 -8.97 -20.30 7.67
N LEU A 204 -9.01 -20.35 9.01
CA LEU A 204 -8.44 -19.34 9.89
C LEU A 204 -6.94 -19.62 9.97
N VAL A 205 -6.13 -18.68 9.48
CA VAL A 205 -4.67 -18.81 9.49
C VAL A 205 -4.08 -17.84 10.51
N PHE A 206 -3.15 -18.34 11.31
CA PHE A 206 -2.37 -17.56 12.26
C PHE A 206 -0.90 -17.96 12.14
N ASP A 207 0.01 -17.08 12.59
CA ASP A 207 1.44 -17.38 12.67
C ASP A 207 1.85 -17.90 14.05
N ASP A 208 3.07 -18.44 14.13
CA ASP A 208 3.64 -19.01 15.36
C ASP A 208 3.64 -18.05 16.55
N GLN A 209 3.76 -16.75 16.26
CA GLN A 209 3.84 -15.69 17.27
C GLN A 209 2.47 -15.12 17.63
N GLN A 210 1.40 -15.56 16.96
CA GLN A 210 0.04 -15.02 17.08
C GLN A 210 -0.01 -13.50 16.84
N SER A 211 0.88 -13.02 15.97
CA SER A 211 1.00 -11.64 15.53
C SER A 211 -0.17 -11.23 14.64
N PHE A 212 -0.86 -12.18 14.00
CA PHE A 212 -2.09 -11.92 13.24
C PHE A 212 -3.02 -13.14 13.13
N ILE A 213 -4.27 -12.88 12.76
CA ILE A 213 -5.19 -13.88 12.22
C ILE A 213 -5.71 -13.39 10.87
N ARG A 214 -5.77 -14.28 9.88
CA ARG A 214 -6.40 -14.00 8.57
C ARG A 214 -7.42 -15.05 8.19
N ALA A 215 -8.42 -14.63 7.44
CA ALA A 215 -9.47 -15.51 6.95
C ALA A 215 -10.28 -14.86 5.81
N PRO A 216 -11.10 -15.65 5.11
CA PRO A 216 -12.16 -15.10 4.28
C PRO A 216 -13.15 -14.31 5.14
N ARG A 217 -13.77 -13.26 4.59
CA ARG A 217 -14.68 -12.38 5.35
C ARG A 217 -15.80 -13.16 6.04
N ASP A 218 -16.43 -14.09 5.33
CA ASP A 218 -17.53 -14.90 5.84
C ASP A 218 -17.10 -15.79 7.01
N LEU A 219 -15.94 -16.44 6.92
CA LEU A 219 -15.37 -17.20 8.03
C LEU A 219 -14.95 -16.29 9.20
N MET A 220 -14.40 -15.10 8.93
CA MET A 220 -14.07 -14.13 9.96
C MET A 220 -15.34 -13.69 10.72
N LEU A 221 -16.43 -13.40 10.00
CA LEU A 221 -17.72 -13.05 10.58
C LEU A 221 -18.35 -14.20 11.38
N GLU A 222 -18.26 -15.43 10.86
CA GLU A 222 -18.72 -16.63 11.59
C GLU A 222 -17.99 -16.76 12.93
N MET A 223 -16.66 -16.62 12.89
CA MET A 223 -15.80 -16.75 14.06
C MET A 223 -16.06 -15.66 15.10
N LEU A 224 -16.06 -14.39 14.69
CA LEU A 224 -16.32 -13.25 15.56
C LEU A 224 -17.74 -13.28 16.11
N GLY A 225 -18.72 -13.60 15.27
CA GLY A 225 -20.13 -13.68 15.68
C GLY A 225 -20.36 -14.78 16.72
N LYS A 226 -19.76 -15.96 16.53
CA LYS A 226 -19.84 -17.05 17.51
C LYS A 226 -19.14 -16.68 18.82
N PHE A 227 -17.96 -16.07 18.74
CA PHE A 227 -17.22 -15.61 19.92
C PHE A 227 -18.01 -14.57 20.71
N LEU A 228 -18.61 -13.57 20.05
CA LEU A 228 -19.45 -12.56 20.68
C LEU A 228 -20.73 -13.14 21.30
N ILE A 229 -21.33 -14.17 20.69
CA ILE A 229 -22.50 -14.85 21.25
C ILE A 229 -22.13 -15.60 22.53
N ASP A 230 -21.05 -16.39 22.49
CA ASP A 230 -20.61 -17.19 23.63
C ASP A 230 -20.17 -16.30 24.80
N LEU A 231 -19.40 -15.25 24.52
CA LEU A 231 -19.06 -14.23 25.49
C LEU A 231 -20.28 -13.52 26.09
N ASN A 232 -21.30 -13.19 25.29
CA ASN A 232 -22.55 -12.62 25.80
C ASN A 232 -23.33 -13.61 26.68
N HIS A 233 -23.32 -14.90 26.32
CA HIS A 233 -23.97 -15.94 27.11
C HIS A 233 -23.30 -16.12 28.46
N GLU A 234 -21.97 -16.25 28.47
CA GLU A 234 -21.15 -16.37 29.67
C GLU A 234 -21.25 -15.10 30.54
N ALA A 235 -21.20 -13.90 29.96
CA ALA A 235 -21.39 -12.65 30.71
C ALA A 235 -22.78 -12.56 31.35
N PHE A 236 -23.81 -13.12 30.71
CA PHE A 236 -25.15 -13.20 31.29
C PHE A 236 -25.22 -14.20 32.45
N GLU A 237 -24.60 -15.38 32.30
CA GLU A 237 -24.48 -16.38 33.36
C GLU A 237 -23.63 -15.88 34.54
N HIS A 238 -22.56 -15.14 34.30
CA HIS A 238 -21.71 -14.56 35.33
C HIS A 238 -22.37 -13.38 36.07
N LYS A 239 -23.16 -12.55 35.38
CA LYS A 239 -24.03 -11.56 36.05
C LYS A 239 -25.07 -12.20 36.96
N LEU A 240 -25.47 -13.45 36.69
CA LEU A 240 -26.30 -14.26 37.60
C LEU A 240 -25.50 -14.87 38.77
N MET A 241 -24.17 -14.96 38.66
CA MET A 241 -23.26 -15.65 39.59
C MET A 241 -22.30 -14.71 40.37
N ASP A 242 -22.39 -13.38 40.19
CA ASP A 242 -21.64 -12.35 40.93
C ASP A 242 -20.10 -12.47 40.78
N ASP A 243 -19.62 -12.82 39.58
CA ASP A 243 -18.19 -12.99 39.27
C ASP A 243 -17.70 -11.85 38.35
N ASP A 244 -16.81 -10.99 38.87
CA ASP A 244 -16.48 -9.68 38.29
C ASP A 244 -15.25 -9.68 37.35
N HIS A 245 -14.64 -10.82 37.05
CA HIS A 245 -13.42 -10.86 36.23
C HIS A 245 -13.51 -11.96 35.18
N TYR A 246 -13.95 -11.59 33.98
CA TYR A 246 -13.92 -12.50 32.84
C TYR A 246 -13.30 -11.87 31.60
N GLU A 247 -12.15 -12.44 31.20
CA GLU A 247 -11.48 -12.21 29.93
C GLU A 247 -11.34 -13.56 29.23
N GLN A 248 -12.22 -13.87 28.28
CA GLN A 248 -11.99 -15.00 27.39
C GLN A 248 -10.97 -14.58 26.34
N SER A 249 -9.82 -15.24 26.31
CA SER A 249 -8.84 -15.01 25.27
C SER A 249 -9.31 -15.66 23.95
N LEU A 250 -9.15 -14.93 22.84
CA LEU A 250 -9.56 -15.37 21.51
C LEU A 250 -8.86 -16.68 21.08
N MET A 251 -7.58 -16.86 21.38
CA MET A 251 -6.81 -18.00 20.86
C MET A 251 -7.19 -19.38 21.44
N PRO A 252 -7.36 -19.54 22.76
CA PRO A 252 -7.96 -20.76 23.33
C PRO A 252 -9.32 -21.09 22.72
N TYR A 253 -10.19 -20.07 22.58
CA TYR A 253 -11.53 -20.22 22.02
C TYR A 253 -11.48 -20.73 20.57
N LEU A 254 -10.58 -20.18 19.75
CA LEU A 254 -10.38 -20.63 18.37
C LEU A 254 -9.98 -22.10 18.30
N LYS A 255 -9.04 -22.54 19.15
CA LYS A 255 -8.58 -23.94 19.16
C LYS A 255 -9.69 -24.92 19.51
N GLU A 256 -10.55 -24.54 20.45
CA GLU A 256 -11.68 -25.36 20.89
C GLU A 256 -12.80 -25.42 19.84
N ASN A 257 -13.16 -24.28 19.25
CA ASN A 257 -14.35 -24.15 18.40
C ASN A 257 -14.09 -24.24 16.89
N PHE A 258 -12.86 -23.98 16.45
CA PHE A 258 -12.46 -23.92 15.04
C PHE A 258 -11.26 -24.82 14.71
N GLY A 259 -10.90 -25.76 15.58
CA GLY A 259 -9.70 -26.61 15.45
C GLY A 259 -9.48 -27.25 14.07
N GLU A 260 -10.53 -27.75 13.41
CA GLU A 260 -10.43 -28.37 12.08
C GLU A 260 -10.23 -27.37 10.93
N ARG A 261 -10.56 -26.09 11.16
CA ARG A 261 -10.41 -24.98 10.19
C ARG A 261 -9.26 -24.05 10.54
N LEU A 262 -8.51 -24.36 11.60
CA LEU A 262 -7.32 -23.63 12.00
C LEU A 262 -6.10 -24.19 11.27
N LYS A 263 -5.31 -23.29 10.69
CA LYS A 263 -4.02 -23.62 10.08
C LYS A 263 -2.96 -22.67 10.59
N GLN A 264 -1.88 -23.25 11.09
CA GLN A 264 -0.67 -22.52 11.41
C GLN A 264 0.13 -22.33 10.12
N CYS A 265 0.62 -21.13 9.84
CA CYS A 265 1.62 -20.95 8.77
C CYS A 265 3.03 -20.95 9.35
N ASP A 266 3.88 -21.83 8.84
CA ASP A 266 5.31 -21.76 9.06
C ASP A 266 5.87 -20.55 8.29
N LYS A 267 6.73 -19.74 8.93
CA LYS A 267 7.43 -18.63 8.27
C LYS A 267 8.32 -19.11 7.11
#